data_AF-A0A7C0VFB6-F1
#
_entry.id   AF-A0A7C0VFB6-F1
#
_cell.length_a   1.000
_cell.length_b   1.000
_cell.length_c   1.000
_cell.angle_alpha   90.00
_cell.angle_beta   90.00
_cell.angle_gamma   90.00
#
_symmetry.space_group_name_H-M   'P 1'
#
loop_
_entity.id
_entity.type
_entity.pdbx_description
1 polymer ?
#
loop_
_entity_poly.entity_id
_entity_poly.type
_entity_poly.pdbx_seq_one_letter_code
_entity_poly.pdbx_strand_id
1 'polypeptide(L)'
;EMSLTENVRVHALERGLDEVGHHAIAQVVSGENAGKWWPGAPMFGVGYSRVPKHHEWVRMELVATLNGYWCNGARMLAMGEMTEEQKADYQKLVTLREVARRTIKPGAKASEVYAAVKEVAMEKGIKLEPHLALGAGVGVSNYEPPYLSAADDTTLEPGMVIVFNPVVHGSKGELLMNRDTFLVTEEGCRVLGWWKDWREPFIANYTL
;
A
#
# COMPACT_ATOMS: atom_id res chain seq x y z
N GLU A 1 28.02 4.59 -3.16
CA GLU A 1 26.84 5.05 -2.38
C GLU A 1 25.79 3.96 -2.39
N MET A 2 25.16 3.68 -1.24
CA MET A 2 24.05 2.73 -1.13
C MET A 2 22.83 3.26 -1.88
N SER A 3 22.00 2.37 -2.42
CA SER A 3 20.74 2.77 -3.05
C SER A 3 19.74 3.29 -2.00
N LEU A 4 18.73 4.05 -2.44
CA LEU A 4 17.68 4.52 -1.54
C LEU A 4 16.94 3.36 -0.84
N THR A 5 16.75 2.25 -1.56
CA THR A 5 16.19 1.01 -1.03
C THR A 5 17.06 0.44 0.09
N GLU A 6 18.38 0.33 -0.13
CA GLU A 6 19.31 -0.18 0.87
C GLU A 6 19.37 0.73 2.11
N ASN A 7 19.32 2.05 1.94
CA ASN A 7 19.25 2.98 3.07
C ASN A 7 18.00 2.76 3.92
N VAL A 8 16.83 2.59 3.30
CA VAL A 8 15.58 2.32 4.02
C VAL A 8 15.65 0.96 4.72
N ARG A 9 16.15 -0.07 4.04
CA ARG A 9 16.30 -1.43 4.57
C ARG A 9 17.19 -1.47 5.81
N VAL A 10 18.40 -0.88 5.74
CA VAL A 10 19.32 -0.80 6.89
C VAL A 10 18.66 -0.13 8.08
N HIS A 11 18.01 1.02 7.88
CA HIS A 11 17.33 1.73 8.96
C HIS A 11 16.10 1.01 9.53
N ALA A 12 15.44 0.16 8.74
CA ALA A 12 14.35 -0.68 9.19
C ALA A 12 14.88 -1.83 10.06
N LEU A 13 15.93 -2.51 9.61
CA LEU A 13 16.63 -3.57 10.35
C LEU A 13 17.17 -3.05 11.70
N GLU A 14 17.79 -1.87 11.73
CA GLU A 14 18.27 -1.22 12.97
C GLU A 14 17.15 -0.97 13.99
N ARG A 15 15.91 -0.84 13.54
CA ARG A 15 14.72 -0.62 14.38
C ARG A 15 13.96 -1.92 14.70
N GLY A 16 14.57 -3.07 14.45
CA GLY A 16 14.00 -4.37 14.79
C GLY A 16 12.94 -4.86 13.82
N LEU A 17 12.91 -4.33 12.58
CA LEU A 17 12.15 -4.98 11.51
C LEU A 17 12.79 -6.34 11.23
N ASP A 18 12.09 -7.42 11.54
CA ASP A 18 12.54 -8.77 11.23
C ASP A 18 12.15 -9.12 9.79
N GLU A 19 13.18 -9.11 8.95
CA GLU A 19 13.11 -9.35 7.52
C GLU A 19 13.43 -10.82 7.22
N VAL A 20 12.45 -11.61 6.78
CA VAL A 20 12.71 -13.01 6.39
C VAL A 20 13.15 -13.09 4.94
N GLY A 21 14.45 -13.34 4.73
CA GLY A 21 15.03 -13.70 3.44
C GLY A 21 14.91 -12.62 2.35
N HIS A 22 14.92 -13.04 1.08
CA HIS A 22 14.80 -12.18 -0.11
C HIS A 22 13.45 -11.39 -0.20
N HIS A 23 12.55 -11.51 0.78
CA HIS A 23 11.17 -11.02 0.73
C HIS A 23 10.90 -9.77 1.58
N ALA A 24 11.94 -9.23 2.22
CA ALA A 24 11.88 -7.90 2.80
C ALA A 24 12.08 -6.84 1.74
N ILE A 25 11.00 -6.55 1.03
CA ILE A 25 11.10 -5.77 -0.20
C ILE A 25 10.81 -4.32 0.12
N ALA A 26 11.88 -3.59 0.43
CA ALA A 26 11.93 -2.16 0.16
C ALA A 26 12.02 -1.96 -1.36
N GLN A 27 10.89 -1.77 -2.06
CA GLN A 27 10.96 -1.07 -3.34
C GLN A 27 10.80 0.40 -3.04
N VAL A 28 11.86 1.16 -3.32
CA VAL A 28 11.85 2.60 -3.16
C VAL A 28 12.14 3.27 -4.49
N VAL A 29 11.10 3.75 -5.16
CA VAL A 29 11.16 4.35 -6.50
C VAL A 29 10.79 5.83 -6.45
N SER A 30 11.53 6.66 -7.18
CA SER A 30 11.27 8.10 -7.30
C SER A 30 11.21 8.61 -8.74
N GLY A 31 10.47 9.70 -8.94
CA GLY A 31 10.30 10.35 -10.25
C GLY A 31 9.67 9.43 -11.29
N GLU A 32 10.20 9.42 -12.52
CA GLU A 32 9.68 8.57 -13.61
C GLU A 32 9.64 7.07 -13.28
N ASN A 33 10.50 6.61 -12.37
CA ASN A 33 10.51 5.20 -11.95
C ASN A 33 9.26 4.84 -11.14
N ALA A 34 8.63 5.80 -10.46
CA ALA A 34 7.37 5.54 -9.77
C ALA A 34 6.27 5.07 -10.73
N GLY A 35 6.31 5.45 -12.02
CA GLY A 35 5.35 5.02 -13.04
C GLY A 35 5.76 3.80 -13.87
N LYS A 36 7.05 3.44 -13.89
CA LYS A 36 7.60 2.38 -14.76
C LYS A 36 7.72 1.02 -14.07
N TRP A 37 7.88 1.01 -12.75
CA TRP A 37 8.18 -0.21 -12.01
C TRP A 37 6.92 -0.85 -11.44
N TRP A 38 6.79 -2.17 -11.65
CA TRP A 38 5.64 -2.97 -11.24
C TRP A 38 5.22 -2.66 -9.80
N PRO A 39 3.93 -2.40 -9.53
CA PRO A 39 3.41 -2.09 -8.21
C PRO A 39 3.30 -3.38 -7.40
N GLY A 40 4.45 -3.80 -6.92
CA GLY A 40 4.71 -5.11 -6.40
C GLY A 40 6.21 -5.28 -6.46
N ALA A 41 6.87 -4.85 -5.39
CA ALA A 41 8.05 -5.48 -4.87
C ALA A 41 8.41 -6.82 -5.58
N PRO A 42 9.33 -6.83 -6.58
CA PRO A 42 9.86 -8.08 -7.10
C PRO A 42 10.65 -8.78 -5.98
N MET A 43 10.90 -10.10 -6.10
CA MET A 43 11.66 -10.90 -5.10
C MET A 43 13.08 -10.37 -4.80
N PHE A 44 13.51 -9.27 -5.43
CA PHE A 44 14.72 -8.52 -5.13
C PHE A 44 14.33 -7.04 -5.05
N GLY A 45 14.64 -6.35 -3.95
CA GLY A 45 14.42 -4.91 -3.83
C GLY A 45 15.13 -4.17 -4.96
N VAL A 46 14.38 -3.37 -5.72
CA VAL A 46 14.95 -2.53 -6.78
C VAL A 46 14.98 -1.10 -6.28
N GLY A 47 16.19 -0.64 -5.96
CA GLY A 47 16.49 0.75 -5.72
C GLY A 47 17.75 1.14 -6.46
N TYR A 48 17.72 2.33 -7.07
CA TYR A 48 18.91 2.91 -7.69
C TYR A 48 19.54 3.94 -6.76
N SER A 49 20.85 4.15 -6.94
CA SER A 49 21.60 5.24 -6.32
C SER A 49 21.22 6.55 -7.00
N ARG A 50 20.06 7.10 -6.62
CA ARG A 50 19.59 8.42 -7.05
C ARG A 50 19.02 9.15 -5.85
N VAL A 51 19.43 10.41 -5.69
CA VAL A 51 18.82 11.33 -4.72
C VAL A 51 17.45 11.78 -5.26
N PRO A 52 16.35 11.53 -4.54
CA PRO A 52 15.03 12.04 -4.94
C PRO A 52 15.01 13.57 -4.98
N LYS A 53 14.30 14.14 -5.95
CA LYS A 53 14.18 15.60 -6.11
C LYS A 53 12.93 16.13 -5.42
N HIS A 54 12.91 17.43 -5.12
CA HIS A 54 11.71 18.12 -4.65
C HIS A 54 10.52 17.89 -5.61
N HIS A 55 9.31 17.75 -5.06
CA HIS A 55 8.09 17.39 -5.78
C HIS A 55 8.09 16.00 -6.44
N GLU A 56 9.02 15.11 -6.09
CA GLU A 56 8.91 13.70 -6.47
C GLU A 56 8.16 12.89 -5.41
N TRP A 57 7.44 11.87 -5.89
CA TRP A 57 6.98 10.79 -5.05
C TRP A 57 8.11 9.80 -4.77
N VAL A 58 8.06 9.22 -3.58
CA VAL A 58 8.82 8.06 -3.17
C VAL A 58 7.81 7.04 -2.67
N ARG A 59 7.62 5.95 -3.43
CA ARG A 59 6.82 4.81 -2.98
C ARG A 59 7.71 3.94 -2.11
N MET A 60 7.29 3.61 -0.89
CA MET A 60 7.99 2.68 -0.01
C MET A 60 7.10 1.49 0.27
N GLU A 61 7.62 0.30 0.08
CA GLU A 61 6.97 -0.95 0.43
C GLU A 61 7.85 -1.63 1.49
N LEU A 62 7.27 -2.23 2.52
CA LEU A 62 8.00 -2.95 3.56
C LEU A 62 7.15 -4.14 3.98
N VAL A 63 7.80 -5.31 4.00
CA VAL A 63 7.17 -6.56 4.39
C VAL A 63 8.07 -7.20 5.44
N ALA A 64 7.46 -7.68 6.52
CA ALA A 64 8.16 -8.29 7.63
C ALA A 64 7.38 -9.50 8.14
N THR A 65 8.03 -10.31 8.97
CA THR A 65 7.33 -11.33 9.74
C THR A 65 7.60 -11.18 11.22
N LEU A 66 6.65 -11.58 12.05
CA LEU A 66 6.83 -11.66 13.49
C LEU A 66 6.22 -12.98 13.98
N ASN A 67 7.04 -13.84 14.59
CA ASN A 67 6.60 -15.13 15.12
C ASN A 67 5.83 -15.99 14.10
N GLY A 68 6.25 -15.96 12.82
CA GLY A 68 5.62 -16.71 11.73
C GLY A 68 4.40 -16.04 11.08
N TYR A 69 4.01 -14.84 11.50
CA TYR A 69 2.94 -14.06 10.87
C TYR A 69 3.50 -12.93 10.01
N TRP A 70 2.93 -12.72 8.83
CA TRP A 70 3.32 -11.68 7.89
C TRP A 70 2.68 -10.33 8.21
N CYS A 71 3.43 -9.27 7.94
CA CYS A 71 2.97 -7.89 7.99
C CYS A 71 3.33 -7.19 6.68
N ASN A 72 2.36 -6.51 6.09
CA ASN A 72 2.50 -5.79 4.82
C ASN A 72 2.22 -4.29 5.02
N GLY A 73 3.19 -3.46 4.66
CA GLY A 73 3.05 -2.01 4.62
C GLY A 73 3.49 -1.44 3.28
N ALA A 74 2.77 -0.44 2.78
CA ALA A 74 3.28 0.44 1.74
C ALA A 74 2.81 1.86 2.00
N ARG A 75 3.69 2.84 1.85
CA ARG A 75 3.39 4.25 2.07
C ARG A 75 4.02 5.09 0.97
N MET A 76 3.32 6.15 0.61
CA MET A 76 3.88 7.22 -0.19
C MET A 76 4.57 8.25 0.70
N LEU A 77 5.68 8.77 0.19
CA LEU A 77 6.45 9.86 0.76
C LEU A 77 6.64 10.92 -0.33
N ALA A 78 6.27 12.17 -0.06
CA ALA A 78 6.52 13.30 -0.94
C ALA A 78 7.83 13.97 -0.54
N MET A 79 8.62 14.36 -1.54
CA MET A 79 9.86 15.09 -1.34
C MET A 79 9.59 16.58 -1.29
N GLY A 80 9.73 17.18 -0.10
CA GLY A 80 9.39 18.59 0.15
C GLY A 80 7.88 18.85 0.21
N GLU A 81 7.49 20.11 0.05
CA GLU A 81 6.07 20.50 0.07
C GLU A 81 5.31 19.83 -1.08
N MET A 82 4.11 19.30 -0.80
CA MET A 82 3.28 18.71 -1.85
C MET A 82 2.67 19.79 -2.75
N THR A 83 2.74 19.58 -4.06
CA THR A 83 1.95 20.36 -5.00
C THR A 83 0.46 20.04 -4.86
N GLU A 84 -0.42 20.94 -5.32
CA GLU A 84 -1.88 20.70 -5.34
C GLU A 84 -2.26 19.44 -6.13
N GLU A 85 -1.52 19.17 -7.20
CA GLU A 85 -1.64 17.96 -8.02
C GLU A 85 -1.30 16.70 -7.21
N GLN A 86 -0.20 16.71 -6.44
CA GLN A 86 0.17 15.61 -5.55
C GLN A 86 -0.87 15.41 -4.43
N LYS A 87 -1.44 16.49 -3.89
CA LYS A 87 -2.52 16.41 -2.89
C LYS A 87 -3.76 15.75 -3.48
N ALA A 88 -4.18 16.18 -4.67
CA ALA A 88 -5.31 15.61 -5.39
C ALA A 88 -5.08 14.12 -5.72
N ASP A 89 -3.86 13.77 -6.15
CA ASP A 89 -3.47 12.40 -6.46
C ASP A 89 -3.49 11.50 -5.21
N TYR A 90 -2.93 11.95 -4.09
CA TYR A 90 -2.94 11.18 -2.84
C TYR A 90 -4.38 11.01 -2.31
N GLN A 91 -5.23 12.02 -2.48
CA GLN A 91 -6.64 11.96 -2.07
C GLN A 91 -7.41 10.83 -2.77
N LYS A 92 -6.97 10.39 -3.95
CA LYS A 92 -7.53 9.20 -4.63
C LYS A 92 -7.35 7.95 -3.75
N LEU A 93 -6.15 7.70 -3.22
CA LEU A 93 -5.89 6.58 -2.31
C LEU A 93 -6.73 6.66 -1.04
N VAL A 94 -6.82 7.86 -0.44
CA VAL A 94 -7.62 8.09 0.78
C VAL A 94 -9.10 7.80 0.52
N THR A 95 -9.61 8.20 -0.64
CA THR A 95 -11.00 7.97 -1.01
C THR A 95 -11.30 6.48 -1.11
N LEU A 96 -10.46 5.70 -1.81
CA LEU A 96 -10.65 4.26 -1.96
C LEU A 96 -10.52 3.52 -0.62
N ARG A 97 -9.60 3.96 0.24
CA ARG A 97 -9.43 3.44 1.60
C ARG A 97 -10.69 3.61 2.44
N GLU A 98 -11.34 4.77 2.41
CA GLU A 98 -12.56 4.99 3.17
C GLU A 98 -13.74 4.16 2.65
N VAL A 99 -13.78 3.84 1.36
CA VAL A 99 -14.75 2.89 0.80
C VAL A 99 -14.49 1.50 1.37
N ALA A 100 -13.25 1.00 1.26
CA ALA A 100 -12.86 -0.30 1.80
C ALA A 100 -13.18 -0.43 3.30
N ARG A 101 -12.87 0.60 4.10
CA ARG A 101 -13.18 0.63 5.54
C ARG A 101 -14.67 0.50 5.84
N ARG A 102 -15.55 0.98 4.96
CA ARG A 102 -17.01 0.91 5.13
C ARG A 102 -17.60 -0.42 4.65
N THR A 103 -16.94 -1.08 3.70
CA THR A 103 -17.44 -2.30 3.05
C THR A 103 -16.84 -3.57 3.62
N ILE A 104 -15.63 -3.52 4.18
CA ILE A 104 -15.03 -4.63 4.93
C ILE A 104 -15.74 -4.73 6.29
N LYS A 105 -16.63 -5.71 6.41
CA LYS A 105 -17.43 -6.01 7.61
C LYS A 105 -17.95 -7.45 7.57
N PRO A 106 -18.42 -8.01 8.69
CA PRO A 106 -19.02 -9.34 8.71
C PRO A 106 -20.17 -9.47 7.71
N GLY A 107 -20.22 -10.61 7.04
CA GLY A 107 -21.27 -10.96 6.07
C GLY A 107 -21.10 -10.37 4.68
N ALA A 108 -20.21 -9.39 4.46
CA ALA A 108 -19.90 -8.91 3.12
C ALA A 108 -19.09 -9.97 2.35
N LYS A 109 -19.27 -10.08 1.03
CA LYS A 109 -18.38 -10.89 0.19
C LYS A 109 -17.13 -10.11 -0.22
N ALA A 110 -16.00 -10.79 -0.37
CA ALA A 110 -14.77 -10.15 -0.86
C ALA A 110 -14.96 -9.49 -2.25
N SER A 111 -15.75 -10.11 -3.13
CA SER A 111 -16.14 -9.56 -4.43
C SER A 111 -17.01 -8.29 -4.34
N GLU A 112 -17.87 -8.18 -3.34
CA GLU A 112 -18.69 -6.98 -3.09
C GLU A 112 -17.83 -5.80 -2.63
N VAL A 113 -16.86 -6.06 -1.75
CA VAL A 113 -15.86 -5.06 -1.34
C VAL A 113 -15.07 -4.58 -2.56
N TYR A 114 -14.60 -5.50 -3.39
CA TYR A 114 -13.90 -5.17 -4.64
C TYR A 114 -14.77 -4.33 -5.58
N ALA A 115 -16.03 -4.74 -5.79
CA ALA A 115 -16.96 -4.04 -6.67
C ALA A 115 -17.23 -2.60 -6.20
N ALA A 116 -17.48 -2.40 -4.90
CA ALA A 116 -17.75 -1.07 -4.34
C ALA A 116 -16.55 -0.12 -4.50
N VAL A 117 -15.32 -0.61 -4.31
CA VAL A 117 -14.12 0.21 -4.53
C VAL A 117 -13.94 0.54 -6.02
N LYS A 118 -14.19 -0.42 -6.92
CA LYS A 118 -14.12 -0.21 -8.37
C LYS A 118 -15.17 0.78 -8.86
N GLU A 119 -16.39 0.71 -8.33
CA GLU A 119 -17.49 1.63 -8.66
C GLU A 119 -17.12 3.07 -8.29
N VAL A 120 -16.71 3.31 -7.04
CA VAL A 120 -16.29 4.66 -6.61
C VAL A 120 -15.06 5.14 -7.39
N ALA A 121 -14.13 4.24 -7.73
CA ALA A 121 -13.00 4.61 -8.57
C ALA A 121 -13.47 5.09 -9.96
N MET A 122 -14.41 4.39 -10.59
CA MET A 122 -14.99 4.78 -11.87
C MET A 122 -15.74 6.12 -11.78
N GLU A 123 -16.62 6.28 -10.79
CA GLU A 123 -17.41 7.52 -10.59
C GLU A 123 -16.54 8.76 -10.41
N LYS A 124 -15.41 8.60 -9.71
CA LYS A 124 -14.48 9.70 -9.42
C LYS A 124 -13.36 9.85 -10.44
N GLY A 125 -13.35 9.05 -11.51
CA GLY A 125 -12.28 9.05 -12.52
C GLY A 125 -10.91 8.63 -11.96
N ILE A 126 -10.89 7.83 -10.90
CA ILE A 126 -9.66 7.27 -10.32
C ILE A 126 -9.25 6.07 -11.16
N LYS A 127 -8.12 6.20 -11.86
CA LYS A 127 -7.55 5.11 -12.65
C LYS A 127 -6.78 4.14 -11.73
N LEU A 128 -7.34 2.95 -11.55
CA LEU A 128 -6.68 1.81 -10.89
C LEU A 128 -5.77 1.07 -11.87
N GLU A 129 -4.67 0.51 -11.36
CA GLU A 129 -3.86 -0.45 -12.13
C GLU A 129 -4.71 -1.70 -12.45
N PRO A 130 -4.79 -2.14 -13.71
CA PRO A 130 -5.60 -3.29 -14.11
C PRO A 130 -5.00 -4.64 -13.63
N HIS A 131 -5.83 -5.68 -13.65
CA HIS A 131 -5.44 -7.08 -13.37
C HIS A 131 -4.92 -7.40 -11.97
N LEU A 132 -4.91 -6.44 -11.04
CA LEU A 132 -4.58 -6.65 -9.64
C LEU A 132 -5.84 -6.82 -8.79
N ALA A 133 -5.77 -7.74 -7.83
CA ALA A 133 -6.69 -7.71 -6.69
C ALA A 133 -6.44 -6.42 -5.88
N LEU A 134 -7.48 -5.93 -5.21
CA LEU A 134 -7.40 -4.74 -4.36
C LEU A 134 -7.00 -5.07 -2.91
N GLY A 135 -6.79 -6.34 -2.62
CA GLY A 135 -6.39 -6.83 -1.31
C GLY A 135 -6.36 -8.33 -1.23
N ALA A 136 -5.80 -8.84 -0.13
CA ALA A 136 -5.85 -10.25 0.22
C ALA A 136 -5.81 -10.42 1.75
N GLY A 137 -6.16 -11.61 2.22
CA GLY A 137 -5.87 -12.07 3.57
C GLY A 137 -4.37 -12.07 3.84
N VAL A 138 -4.01 -11.89 5.11
CA VAL A 138 -2.63 -12.02 5.60
C VAL A 138 -2.63 -12.77 6.92
N GLY A 139 -1.65 -13.64 7.09
CA GLY A 139 -1.53 -14.48 8.27
C GLY A 139 -0.19 -15.19 8.28
N VAL A 140 -0.20 -16.51 8.15
CA VAL A 140 1.02 -17.32 8.06
C VAL A 140 1.67 -17.26 6.67
N SER A 141 0.93 -16.77 5.67
CA SER A 141 1.43 -16.43 4.34
C SER A 141 1.34 -14.92 4.06
N ASN A 142 2.22 -14.44 3.18
CA ASN A 142 2.24 -13.04 2.76
C ASN A 142 0.94 -12.59 2.07
N TYR A 143 0.36 -13.51 1.28
CA TYR A 143 -0.96 -13.39 0.69
C TYR A 143 -1.67 -14.73 0.87
N GLU A 144 -2.86 -14.70 1.45
CA GLU A 144 -3.74 -15.85 1.63
C GLU A 144 -5.19 -15.43 1.33
N PRO A 145 -6.11 -16.37 1.06
CA PRO A 145 -7.53 -16.04 0.93
C PRO A 145 -8.08 -15.37 2.19
N PRO A 146 -9.12 -14.51 2.08
CA PRO A 146 -9.82 -14.14 0.85
C PRO A 146 -9.07 -13.07 0.04
N TYR A 147 -9.30 -13.02 -1.27
CA TYR A 147 -8.78 -12.00 -2.17
C TYR A 147 -9.87 -10.97 -2.50
N LEU A 148 -9.60 -9.68 -2.34
CA LEU A 148 -10.52 -8.63 -2.78
C LEU A 148 -10.46 -8.53 -4.31
N SER A 149 -11.22 -9.39 -4.98
CA SER A 149 -11.26 -9.54 -6.43
C SER A 149 -12.66 -9.92 -6.91
N ALA A 150 -12.95 -9.74 -8.19
CA ALA A 150 -14.24 -10.11 -8.77
C ALA A 150 -14.53 -11.63 -8.75
N ALA A 151 -13.51 -12.47 -8.51
CA ALA A 151 -13.62 -13.93 -8.59
C ALA A 151 -13.75 -14.61 -7.22
N ASP A 152 -13.65 -13.86 -6.12
CA ASP A 152 -13.65 -14.41 -4.78
C ASP A 152 -14.92 -13.97 -4.02
N ASP A 153 -15.82 -14.92 -3.83
CA ASP A 153 -17.12 -14.72 -3.17
C ASP A 153 -17.09 -15.10 -1.68
N THR A 154 -15.90 -15.30 -1.10
CA THR A 154 -15.73 -15.64 0.31
C THR A 154 -16.42 -14.59 1.19
N THR A 155 -17.30 -15.04 2.07
CA THR A 155 -17.96 -14.20 3.08
C THR A 155 -16.95 -13.83 4.16
N LEU A 156 -16.84 -12.53 4.44
CA LEU A 156 -15.96 -12.02 5.48
C LEU A 156 -16.55 -12.28 6.86
N GLU A 157 -15.73 -12.80 7.77
CA GLU A 157 -16.11 -13.14 9.14
C GLU A 157 -15.22 -12.41 10.16
N PRO A 158 -15.73 -12.13 11.38
CA PRO A 158 -14.91 -11.59 12.46
C PRO A 158 -13.64 -12.42 12.68
N GLY A 159 -12.51 -11.73 12.89
CA GLY A 159 -11.19 -12.36 13.05
C GLY A 159 -10.39 -12.47 11.76
N MET A 160 -11.00 -12.35 10.58
CA MET A 160 -10.25 -12.26 9.32
C MET A 160 -9.40 -10.99 9.28
N VAL A 161 -8.18 -11.09 8.77
CA VAL A 161 -7.25 -9.98 8.61
C VAL A 161 -6.94 -9.78 7.13
N ILE A 162 -7.25 -8.59 6.61
CA ILE A 162 -7.19 -8.29 5.18
C ILE A 162 -6.29 -7.09 4.96
N VAL A 163 -5.31 -7.23 4.09
CA VAL A 163 -4.50 -6.13 3.56
C VAL A 163 -5.21 -5.56 2.34
N PHE A 164 -5.68 -4.31 2.44
CA PHE A 164 -6.19 -3.54 1.31
C PHE A 164 -5.03 -2.77 0.67
N ASN A 165 -4.80 -2.98 -0.63
CA ASN A 165 -3.60 -2.52 -1.33
C ASN A 165 -3.89 -1.93 -2.72
N PRO A 166 -4.75 -0.91 -2.86
CA PRO A 166 -5.02 -0.31 -4.15
C PRO A 166 -3.78 0.34 -4.74
N VAL A 167 -3.64 0.23 -6.06
CA VAL A 167 -2.63 0.94 -6.85
C VAL A 167 -3.35 1.88 -7.79
N VAL A 168 -3.06 3.17 -7.70
CA VAL A 168 -3.70 4.21 -8.53
C VAL A 168 -2.66 4.94 -9.36
N HIS A 169 -3.05 5.37 -10.56
CA HIS A 169 -2.21 6.24 -11.36
C HIS A 169 -2.34 7.70 -10.90
N GLY A 170 -1.19 8.30 -10.61
CA GLY A 170 -1.00 9.73 -10.49
C GLY A 170 -1.15 10.45 -11.83
N SER A 171 -1.34 11.75 -11.73
CA SER A 171 -1.49 12.69 -12.84
C SER A 171 -0.32 12.68 -13.84
N LYS A 172 0.92 12.41 -13.39
CA LYS A 172 2.11 12.33 -14.25
C LYS A 172 2.51 10.89 -14.58
N GLY A 173 1.60 9.95 -14.34
CA GLY A 173 1.79 8.54 -14.63
C GLY A 173 2.50 7.76 -13.52
N GLU A 174 2.71 8.33 -12.34
CA GLU A 174 3.24 7.62 -11.18
C GLU A 174 2.26 6.55 -10.69
N LEU A 175 2.77 5.46 -10.11
CA LEU A 175 1.95 4.45 -9.44
C LEU A 175 2.00 4.69 -7.93
N LEU A 176 0.89 5.16 -7.38
CA LEU A 176 0.73 5.46 -5.97
C LEU A 176 0.09 4.26 -5.27
N MET A 177 0.59 3.93 -4.09
CA MET A 177 0.15 2.76 -3.35
C MET A 177 0.18 3.01 -1.85
N ASN A 178 -0.92 2.64 -1.18
CA ASN A 178 -0.97 2.49 0.27
C ASN A 178 -1.51 1.11 0.61
N ARG A 179 -0.89 0.43 1.59
CA ARG A 179 -1.39 -0.86 2.11
C ARG A 179 -1.86 -0.72 3.55
N ASP A 180 -3.15 -0.83 3.80
CA ASP A 180 -3.68 -0.86 5.16
C ASP A 180 -4.17 -2.25 5.52
N THR A 181 -3.86 -2.68 6.74
CA THR A 181 -4.32 -3.95 7.27
C THR A 181 -5.56 -3.72 8.13
N PHE A 182 -6.66 -4.38 7.77
CA PHE A 182 -7.94 -4.33 8.46
C PHE A 182 -8.21 -5.66 9.15
N LEU A 183 -8.55 -5.62 10.43
CA LEU A 183 -9.17 -6.72 11.15
C LEU A 183 -10.69 -6.59 11.00
N VAL A 184 -11.35 -7.62 10.51
CA VAL A 184 -12.81 -7.72 10.54
C VAL A 184 -13.23 -7.97 12.00
N THR A 185 -14.12 -7.13 12.51
CA THR A 185 -14.69 -7.20 13.87
C THR A 185 -16.18 -7.48 13.78
N GLU A 186 -16.83 -7.84 14.88
CA GLU A 186 -18.29 -8.10 14.93
C GLU A 186 -19.15 -6.96 14.33
N GLU A 187 -18.69 -5.71 14.40
CA GLU A 187 -19.45 -4.52 14.00
C GLU A 187 -18.98 -3.89 12.67
N GLY A 188 -17.92 -4.42 12.05
CA GLY A 188 -17.26 -3.75 10.93
C GLY A 188 -15.80 -4.17 10.75
N CYS A 189 -14.91 -3.18 10.63
CA CYS A 189 -13.47 -3.43 10.64
C CYS A 189 -12.69 -2.37 11.42
N ARG A 190 -11.51 -2.77 11.85
CA ARG A 190 -10.54 -1.93 12.55
C ARG A 190 -9.21 -1.94 11.80
N VAL A 191 -8.65 -0.75 11.56
CA VAL A 191 -7.27 -0.63 11.05
C VAL A 191 -6.30 -1.08 12.14
N LEU A 192 -5.37 -1.98 11.80
CA LEU A 192 -4.37 -2.49 12.74
C LEU A 192 -3.15 -1.56 12.90
N GLY A 193 -2.88 -0.70 11.91
CA GLY A 193 -1.81 0.30 12.01
C GLY A 193 -2.11 1.37 13.06
N TRP A 194 -1.21 1.55 14.03
CA TRP A 194 -1.42 2.43 15.19
C TRP A 194 -0.75 3.81 15.08
N TRP A 195 0.23 3.98 14.19
CA TRP A 195 1.08 5.17 14.15
C TRP A 195 0.38 6.43 13.60
N LYS A 196 -0.26 6.34 12.43
CA LYS A 196 -0.97 7.43 11.75
C LYS A 196 -2.18 6.85 11.01
N ASP A 197 -3.19 7.68 10.73
CA ASP A 197 -4.37 7.28 9.91
C ASP A 197 -4.10 7.33 8.39
N TRP A 198 -2.90 7.77 7.97
CA TRP A 198 -2.44 7.76 6.58
C TRP A 198 -3.33 8.51 5.57
N ARG A 199 -4.15 9.45 6.04
CA ARG A 199 -4.88 10.41 5.20
C ARG A 199 -3.99 11.45 4.52
N GLU A 200 -2.73 11.47 4.90
CA GLU A 200 -1.67 12.27 4.29
C GLU A 200 -0.43 11.38 4.15
N PRO A 201 0.38 11.59 3.11
CA PRO A 201 1.65 10.88 2.95
C PRO A 201 2.65 11.34 4.01
N PHE A 202 3.80 10.69 4.03
CA PHE A 202 4.98 11.28 4.66
C PHE A 202 5.50 12.45 3.83
N ILE A 203 6.07 13.43 4.51
CA ILE A 203 6.83 14.52 3.88
C ILE A 203 8.28 14.34 4.29
N ALA A 204 9.17 14.14 3.33
CA ALA A 204 10.61 14.24 3.56
C ALA A 204 11.10 15.60 3.10
N ASN A 205 11.37 16.46 4.06
CA ASN A 205 12.14 17.67 3.81
C ASN A 205 13.61 17.28 3.85
N TYR A 206 14.22 17.07 2.69
CA TYR A 206 15.67 17.05 2.65
C TYR A 206 16.16 18.45 3.03
N THR A 207 16.75 18.56 4.22
CA THR A 207 17.78 19.56 4.50
C THR A 207 19.11 18.97 4.03
N LEU A 208 19.58 19.42 2.87
CA LEU A 208 21.01 19.54 2.62
C LEU A 208 21.36 21.02 2.73
#